data_AF-A0A4S4B5X0-F1
#
_entry.id   AF-A0A4S4B5X0-F1
#
_cell.length_a   1.000
_cell.length_b   1.000
_cell.length_c   1.000
_cell.angle_alpha   90.00
_cell.angle_beta   90.00
_cell.angle_gamma   90.00
#
_symmetry.space_group_name_H-M   'P 1'
#
loop_
_entity.id
_entity.type
_entity.pdbx_description
1 polymer ?
#
loop_
_entity_poly.entity_id
_entity_poly.type
_entity_poly.pdbx_seq_one_letter_code
_entity_poly.pdbx_strand_id
1 'polypeptide(L)'
;MPAPLSSSTLTDPTAVDPALSGGLLASLLPDLSVGAVLGFATGYALKKLGRVVLLLVGLLFITLQVLSWFDLITVHWTRVQALSEPWLRQGGEQGAAWLSRLLTANLPFAGSFTAALLVGLRARG
;
A
#
# COMPACT_ATOMS: atom_id res chain seq x y z
N MET A 1 -68.04 4.15 -4.23
CA MET A 1 -67.03 5.25 -4.23
C MET A 1 -65.79 4.75 -3.50
N PRO A 2 -64.59 4.98 -4.06
CA PRO A 2 -63.41 4.12 -3.89
C PRO A 2 -62.58 4.41 -2.65
N ALA A 3 -61.95 3.36 -2.10
CA ALA A 3 -60.92 3.44 -1.09
C ALA A 3 -59.68 4.18 -1.63
N PRO A 4 -59.01 5.03 -0.82
CA PRO A 4 -57.77 5.69 -1.24
C PRO A 4 -56.65 4.65 -1.29
N LEU A 5 -56.15 4.38 -2.50
CA LEU A 5 -54.95 3.57 -2.70
C LEU A 5 -53.75 4.34 -2.14
N SER A 6 -53.29 3.89 -0.99
CA SER A 6 -52.05 4.30 -0.35
C SER A 6 -50.86 4.20 -1.32
N SER A 7 -50.15 5.32 -1.45
CA SER A 7 -48.69 5.40 -1.44
C SER A 7 -47.93 4.27 -2.17
N SER A 8 -47.90 4.34 -3.49
CA SER A 8 -46.73 3.86 -4.24
C SER A 8 -45.92 5.08 -4.64
N THR A 9 -45.26 5.69 -3.66
CA THR A 9 -44.16 6.61 -3.92
C THR A 9 -43.11 5.78 -4.62
N LEU A 10 -43.07 5.93 -5.94
CA LEU A 10 -42.14 5.30 -6.84
C LEU A 10 -40.74 5.48 -6.26
N THR A 11 -40.18 4.41 -5.73
CA THR A 11 -38.80 4.34 -5.25
C THR A 11 -37.90 4.72 -6.40
N ASP A 12 -37.39 5.94 -6.35
CA ASP A 12 -36.33 6.42 -7.22
C ASP A 12 -35.07 5.57 -6.91
N PRO A 13 -34.59 4.73 -7.85
CA PRO A 13 -33.45 3.85 -7.61
C PRO A 13 -32.12 4.62 -7.44
N THR A 14 -32.16 5.95 -7.53
CA THR A 14 -31.02 6.86 -7.35
C THR A 14 -30.96 7.52 -5.97
N ALA A 15 -31.99 7.35 -5.12
CA ALA A 15 -31.98 7.87 -3.76
C ALA A 15 -31.19 6.93 -2.84
N VAL A 16 -29.89 7.22 -2.71
CA VAL A 16 -29.05 6.61 -1.67
C VAL A 16 -29.63 7.01 -0.32
N ASP A 17 -30.22 6.06 0.41
CA ASP A 17 -30.82 6.33 1.73
C ASP A 17 -29.80 7.00 2.66
N PRO A 18 -30.07 8.21 3.22
CA PRO A 18 -29.15 8.94 4.09
C PRO A 18 -28.84 8.19 5.39
N ALA A 19 -29.75 7.33 5.84
CA ALA A 19 -29.57 6.48 7.01
C ALA A 19 -28.60 5.31 6.74
N LEU A 20 -28.63 4.74 5.53
CA LEU A 20 -27.71 3.67 5.10
C LEU A 20 -26.34 4.23 4.73
N SER A 21 -26.27 5.41 4.11
CA SER A 21 -25.00 6.08 3.81
C SER A 21 -24.32 6.60 5.07
N GLY A 22 -25.05 7.12 6.06
CA GLY A 22 -24.51 7.43 7.38
C GLY A 22 -23.93 6.20 8.10
N GLY A 23 -24.60 5.04 8.00
CA GLY A 23 -24.12 3.76 8.56
C GLY A 23 -22.91 3.17 7.83
N LEU A 24 -22.89 3.24 6.50
CA LEU A 24 -21.73 2.80 5.70
C LEU A 24 -20.54 3.72 5.90
N LEU A 25 -20.74 5.04 5.93
CA LEU A 25 -19.68 5.99 6.26
C LEU A 25 -19.19 5.79 7.70
N ALA A 26 -20.07 5.54 8.67
CA ALA A 26 -19.68 5.25 10.04
C ALA A 26 -18.89 3.94 10.19
N SER A 27 -19.18 2.91 9.37
CA SER A 27 -18.42 1.66 9.36
C SER A 27 -17.13 1.72 8.53
N LEU A 28 -17.08 2.54 7.48
CA LEU A 28 -15.91 2.69 6.61
C LEU A 28 -14.89 3.71 7.15
N LEU A 29 -15.34 4.74 7.88
CA LEU A 29 -14.47 5.76 8.48
C LEU A 29 -13.35 5.17 9.35
N PRO A 30 -13.63 4.20 10.24
CA PRO A 30 -12.59 3.55 11.03
C PRO A 30 -11.53 2.88 10.15
N ASP A 31 -11.93 2.05 9.19
CA ASP A 31 -11.00 1.32 8.32
C ASP A 31 -10.21 2.27 7.40
N LEU A 32 -10.86 3.31 6.85
CA LEU A 32 -10.23 4.35 6.06
C LEU A 32 -9.20 5.15 6.87
N SER A 33 -9.52 5.47 8.13
CA SER A 33 -8.65 6.27 9.00
C SER A 33 -7.40 5.50 9.43
N VAL A 34 -7.54 4.22 9.77
CA VAL A 34 -6.41 3.35 10.13
C VAL A 34 -5.52 3.13 8.90
N GLY A 35 -6.11 2.81 7.74
CA GLY A 35 -5.38 2.72 6.48
C GLY A 35 -4.61 4.01 6.15
N ALA A 36 -5.24 5.16 6.33
CA ALA A 36 -4.61 6.45 6.08
C ALA A 36 -3.44 6.75 7.04
N VAL A 37 -3.60 6.52 8.34
CA VAL A 37 -2.54 6.76 9.33
C VAL A 37 -1.35 5.83 9.10
N LEU A 38 -1.59 4.53 8.88
CA LEU A 38 -0.53 3.58 8.58
C LEU A 38 0.15 3.88 7.23
N GLY A 39 -0.62 4.23 6.21
CA GLY A 39 -0.08 4.62 4.90
C GLY A 39 0.82 5.85 5.02
N PHE A 40 0.36 6.88 5.73
CA PHE A 40 1.14 8.08 5.98
C PHE A 40 2.41 7.79 6.81
N ALA A 41 2.30 7.04 7.90
CA ALA A 41 3.43 6.65 8.75
C ALA A 41 4.47 5.82 7.98
N THR A 42 4.01 4.88 7.15
CA THR A 42 4.87 4.06 6.28
C THR A 42 5.57 4.93 5.24
N GLY A 43 4.84 5.82 4.56
CA GLY A 43 5.42 6.74 3.59
C GLY A 43 6.46 7.68 4.20
N TYR A 44 6.22 8.14 5.42
CA TYR A 44 7.19 8.94 6.18
C TYR A 44 8.43 8.13 6.59
N ALA A 45 8.25 6.90 7.09
CA ALA A 45 9.34 6.00 7.46
C ALA A 45 10.21 5.62 6.25
N LEU A 46 9.57 5.40 5.09
CA LEU A 46 10.24 5.04 3.85
C LEU A 46 11.22 6.12 3.38
N LYS A 47 10.97 7.41 3.67
CA LYS A 47 11.95 8.49 3.39
C LYS A 47 13.23 8.36 4.21
N LYS A 48 13.10 8.09 5.52
CA LYS A 48 14.28 7.91 6.38
C LYS A 48 15.05 6.67 5.98
N LEU A 49 14.35 5.56 5.74
CA LEU A 49 14.97 4.32 5.32
C LEU A 49 15.60 4.46 3.92
N GLY A 50 14.91 5.12 2.99
CA GLY A 50 15.39 5.35 1.63
C GLY A 50 16.71 6.10 1.59
N ARG A 51 16.89 7.12 2.44
CA ARG A 51 18.17 7.84 2.54
C ARG A 51 19.30 6.96 3.11
N VAL A 52 19.00 6.14 4.12
CA VAL A 52 19.97 5.17 4.68
C VAL A 52 20.35 4.11 3.65
N VAL A 53 19.37 3.55 2.94
CA VAL A 53 19.59 2.58 1.87
C VAL A 53 20.39 3.18 0.74
N LEU A 54 20.10 4.42 0.31
CA LEU A 54 20.90 5.10 -0.72
C LEU A 54 22.36 5.25 -0.31
N LEU A 55 22.61 5.62 0.95
CA LEU A 55 23.97 5.73 1.49
C LEU A 55 24.67 4.37 1.52
N LEU A 56 23.98 3.33 1.99
CA LEU A 56 24.51 1.96 2.03
C LEU A 56 24.82 1.43 0.62
N VAL A 57 23.90 1.61 -0.32
CA VAL A 57 24.07 1.18 -1.71
C VAL A 57 25.18 1.98 -2.40
N GLY A 58 25.23 3.30 -2.19
CA GLY A 58 26.31 4.14 -2.72
C GLY A 58 27.67 3.76 -2.15
N LEU A 59 27.76 3.52 -0.84
CA LEU A 59 28.98 3.07 -0.18
C LEU A 59 29.41 1.69 -0.71
N LEU A 60 28.47 0.75 -0.78
CA LEU A 60 28.72 -0.59 -1.32
C LEU A 60 29.20 -0.51 -2.78
N PHE A 61 28.60 0.37 -3.58
CA PHE A 61 29.01 0.60 -4.96
C PHE A 61 30.44 1.16 -5.03
N ILE A 62 30.78 2.16 -4.21
CA ILE A 62 32.15 2.70 -4.14
C ILE A 62 33.14 1.60 -3.72
N THR A 63 32.80 0.81 -2.70
CA THR A 63 33.63 -0.32 -2.28
C THR A 63 33.82 -1.33 -3.41
N LEU A 64 32.76 -1.67 -4.14
CA LEU A 64 32.84 -2.55 -5.30
C LEU A 64 33.70 -1.96 -6.41
N GLN A 65 33.62 -0.65 -6.69
CA GLN A 65 34.46 0.00 -7.69
C GLN A 65 35.94 -0.04 -7.32
N VAL A 66 36.27 0.27 -6.06
CA VAL A 66 37.67 0.19 -5.57
C VAL A 66 38.19 -1.23 -5.64
N LEU A 67 37.40 -2.21 -5.21
CA LEU A 67 37.83 -3.59 -5.15
C LEU A 67 37.80 -4.28 -6.53
N SER A 68 36.98 -3.78 -7.46
CA SER A 68 37.03 -4.13 -8.89
C SER A 68 38.30 -3.59 -9.56
N TRP A 69 38.79 -2.41 -9.17
CA TRP A 69 40.06 -1.87 -9.66
C TRP A 69 41.21 -2.84 -9.34
N PHE A 70 41.17 -3.51 -8.19
CA PHE A 70 42.18 -4.48 -7.79
C PHE A 70 42.07 -5.85 -8.49
N ASP A 71 41.09 -6.07 -9.38
CA ASP A 71 40.84 -7.35 -10.07
C ASP A 71 40.59 -8.55 -9.11
N LEU A 72 40.31 -8.27 -7.82
CA LEU A 72 40.24 -9.28 -6.75
C LEU A 72 38.84 -9.92 -6.56
N ILE A 73 37.77 -9.40 -7.18
CA ILE A 73 36.41 -9.96 -7.02
C ILE A 73 35.90 -10.60 -8.31
N THR A 74 36.01 -11.92 -8.39
CA THR A 74 35.10 -12.71 -9.23
C THR A 74 33.73 -12.71 -8.54
N VAL A 75 32.87 -11.73 -8.87
CA VAL A 75 31.49 -11.67 -8.33
C VAL A 75 30.76 -12.92 -8.82
N HIS A 76 30.60 -13.90 -7.95
CA HIS A 76 29.83 -15.10 -8.23
C HIS A 76 28.34 -14.76 -8.16
N TRP A 77 27.83 -14.11 -9.20
CA TRP A 77 26.42 -13.74 -9.36
C TRP A 77 25.47 -14.91 -9.06
N THR A 78 25.88 -16.14 -9.34
CA THR A 78 25.14 -17.36 -9.01
C THR A 78 24.89 -17.54 -7.51
N ARG A 79 25.86 -17.22 -6.64
CA ARG A 79 25.66 -17.32 -5.18
C ARG A 79 24.80 -16.18 -4.65
N VAL A 80 24.98 -14.98 -5.19
CA VAL A 80 24.17 -13.81 -4.82
C VAL A 80 22.71 -14.06 -5.17
N GLN A 81 22.45 -14.59 -6.37
CA GLN A 81 21.12 -14.96 -6.82
C GLN A 81 20.53 -16.08 -5.95
N ALA A 82 21.29 -17.15 -5.67
CA ALA A 82 20.79 -18.23 -4.81
C ALA A 82 20.43 -17.79 -3.38
N LEU A 83 21.09 -16.76 -2.84
CA LEU A 83 20.79 -16.21 -1.51
C LEU A 83 19.63 -15.22 -1.53
N SER A 84 19.49 -14.44 -2.61
CA SER A 84 18.43 -13.44 -2.73
C SER A 84 17.10 -14.03 -3.18
N GLU A 85 17.13 -15.06 -4.03
CA GLU A 85 15.95 -15.73 -4.58
C GLU A 85 14.92 -16.21 -3.54
N PRO A 86 15.30 -16.92 -2.44
CA PRO A 86 14.32 -17.31 -1.42
C PRO A 86 13.73 -16.11 -0.68
N TRP A 87 14.52 -15.07 -0.43
CA TRP A 87 14.08 -13.87 0.28
C TRP A 87 13.14 -13.01 -0.60
N LEU A 88 13.49 -12.85 -1.88
CA LEU A 88 12.64 -12.17 -2.86
C LEU A 88 11.34 -12.93 -3.13
N ARG A 89 11.41 -14.27 -3.31
CA ARG A 89 10.20 -15.07 -3.50
C ARG A 89 9.29 -15.03 -2.28
N GLN A 90 9.83 -15.23 -1.07
CA GLN A 90 9.02 -15.20 0.15
C GLN A 90 8.40 -13.83 0.37
N GLY A 91 9.18 -12.75 0.23
CA GLY A 91 8.67 -11.39 0.37
C GLY A 91 7.63 -11.03 -0.68
N GLY A 92 7.86 -11.45 -1.93
CA GLY A 92 6.93 -11.23 -3.05
C GLY A 92 5.62 -12.00 -2.91
N GLU A 93 5.68 -13.29 -2.59
CA GLU A 93 4.50 -14.14 -2.39
C GLU A 93 3.67 -13.68 -1.17
N GLN A 94 4.32 -13.36 -0.05
CA GLN A 94 3.64 -12.85 1.15
C GLN A 94 3.03 -11.47 0.92
N GLY A 95 3.77 -10.57 0.28
CA GLY A 95 3.28 -9.23 -0.07
C GLY A 95 2.10 -9.29 -1.05
N ALA A 96 2.18 -10.14 -2.07
CA ALA A 96 1.10 -10.34 -3.04
C ALA A 96 -0.15 -10.97 -2.40
N ALA A 97 0.03 -11.95 -1.49
CA ALA A 97 -1.08 -12.56 -0.76
C ALA A 97 -1.75 -11.60 0.23
N TRP A 98 -0.96 -10.74 0.87
CA TRP A 98 -1.50 -9.65 1.70
C TRP A 98 -2.25 -8.64 0.84
N LEU A 99 -1.64 -8.16 -0.24
CA LEU A 99 -2.24 -7.15 -1.11
C LEU A 99 -3.52 -7.67 -1.77
N SER A 100 -3.56 -8.93 -2.22
CA SER A 100 -4.76 -9.54 -2.77
C SER A 100 -5.88 -9.61 -1.73
N ARG A 101 -5.59 -10.00 -0.49
CA ARG A 101 -6.58 -9.97 0.59
C ARG A 101 -7.11 -8.55 0.84
N LEU A 102 -6.25 -7.54 0.84
CA LEU A 102 -6.69 -6.16 1.02
C LEU A 102 -7.53 -5.65 -0.15
N LEU A 103 -7.12 -5.92 -1.39
CA LEU A 103 -7.85 -5.51 -2.59
C LEU A 103 -9.19 -6.24 -2.75
N THR A 104 -9.30 -7.49 -2.31
CA THR A 104 -10.52 -8.28 -2.52
C THR A 104 -11.47 -8.20 -1.31
N ALA A 105 -10.95 -8.04 -0.09
CA ALA A 105 -11.77 -7.99 1.13
C ALA A 105 -11.99 -6.58 1.69
N ASN A 106 -11.11 -5.61 1.39
CA ASN A 106 -11.11 -4.28 2.00
C ASN A 106 -10.68 -3.17 1.02
N LEU A 107 -11.30 -3.11 -0.16
CA LEU A 107 -11.11 -2.01 -1.14
C LEU A 107 -11.04 -0.60 -0.54
N PRO A 108 -11.94 -0.18 0.38
CA PRO A 108 -11.87 1.14 0.99
C PRO A 108 -10.57 1.36 1.79
N PHE A 109 -10.10 0.36 2.54
CA PHE A 109 -8.82 0.41 3.25
C PHE A 109 -7.64 0.54 2.27
N ALA A 110 -7.61 -0.28 1.21
CA ALA A 110 -6.51 -0.26 0.25
C ALA A 110 -6.41 1.10 -0.49
N GLY A 111 -7.56 1.70 -0.82
CA GLY A 111 -7.63 3.02 -1.43
C GLY A 111 -7.08 4.12 -0.53
N SER A 112 -7.53 4.19 0.73
CA SER A 112 -7.04 5.18 1.69
C SER A 112 -5.57 4.99 2.07
N PHE A 113 -5.13 3.74 2.27
CA PHE A 113 -3.73 3.43 2.54
C PHE A 113 -2.82 3.89 1.41
N THR A 114 -3.17 3.57 0.15
CA THR A 114 -2.36 3.96 -1.01
C THR A 114 -2.36 5.47 -1.20
N ALA A 115 -3.51 6.13 -1.04
CA ALA A 115 -3.61 7.58 -1.12
C ALA A 115 -2.76 8.26 -0.02
N ALA A 116 -2.86 7.81 1.22
CA ALA A 116 -2.10 8.37 2.33
C ALA A 116 -0.60 8.02 2.28
N LEU A 117 -0.23 6.86 1.71
CA LEU A 117 1.16 6.50 1.40
C LEU A 117 1.75 7.49 0.40
N LEU A 118 1.06 7.75 -0.72
CA LEU A 118 1.50 8.73 -1.71
C LEU A 118 1.61 10.14 -1.11
N VAL A 119 0.64 10.55 -0.29
CA VAL A 119 0.68 11.83 0.43
C VAL A 119 1.84 11.85 1.44
N GLY A 120 2.08 10.80 2.21
CA GLY A 120 3.19 10.70 3.16
C GLY A 120 4.56 10.71 2.48
N LEU A 121 4.68 10.06 1.32
CA LEU A 121 5.85 10.15 0.45
C LEU A 121 6.01 11.56 -0.13
N ARG A 122 4.91 12.27 -0.44
CA ARG A 122 4.94 13.63 -0.98
C ARG A 122 5.01 14.74 0.07
N ALA A 123 4.76 14.47 1.35
CA ALA A 123 4.63 15.47 2.43
C ALA A 123 5.88 16.34 2.71
N ARG A 124 6.92 16.23 1.89
CA ARG A 124 7.98 17.22 1.75
C ARG A 124 8.74 16.96 0.45
N GLY A 125 8.36 17.67 -0.61
CA GLY A 125 9.25 18.07 -1.70
C GLY A 125 9.84 19.43 -1.33
#